data_AF-A0A087GA17-F1
#
_entry.id   AF-A0A087GA17-F1
#
_cell.length_a   1.000
_cell.length_b   1.000
_cell.length_c   1.000
_cell.angle_alpha   90.00
_cell.angle_beta   90.00
_cell.angle_gamma   90.00
#
_symmetry.space_group_name_H-M   'P 1'
#
loop_
_entity.id
_entity.type
_entity.pdbx_description
1 polymer ?
#
loop_
_entity_poly.entity_id
_entity_poly.type
_entity_poly.pdbx_seq_one_letter_code
_entity_poly.pdbx_strand_id
1 'polypeptide(L)' 'NVAKDLELFAHHAGRKIVNMDDVVLSAHRNDNLAASLRLLCNELKAKEPQSDRKRKKIPAKKDDKASSSNVVRIND' A
#
# COMPACT_ATOMS: atom_id res chain seq x y z
N ASN A 1 2.45 -21.69 -10.97
CA ASN A 1 1.49 -20.81 -11.69
C ASN A 1 1.01 -19.70 -10.80
N VAL A 2 0.33 -20.00 -9.68
CA VAL A 2 -0.19 -18.98 -8.73
C VAL A 2 0.79 -17.87 -8.39
N ALA A 3 2.06 -18.17 -8.08
CA ALA A 3 3.05 -17.13 -7.75
C ALA A 3 3.28 -16.09 -8.88
N LYS A 4 3.33 -16.54 -10.15
CA LYS A 4 3.48 -15.65 -11.31
C LYS A 4 2.21 -14.84 -11.56
N ASP A 5 1.05 -15.46 -11.32
CA ASP A 5 -0.24 -14.80 -11.45
C ASP A 5 -0.35 -13.66 -10.42
N LEU A 6 0.04 -13.90 -9.16
CA LEU A 6 0.03 -12.89 -8.10
C LEU A 6 0.98 -11.72 -8.40
N GLU A 7 2.18 -12.00 -8.90
CA GLU A 7 3.13 -10.97 -9.33
C GLU A 7 2.53 -10.11 -10.46
N LEU A 8 1.91 -10.75 -11.46
CA LEU A 8 1.28 -10.05 -12.58
C LEU A 8 0.11 -9.18 -12.12
N PHE A 9 -0.72 -9.64 -11.19
CA PHE A 9 -1.85 -8.86 -10.67
C PHE A 9 -1.39 -7.65 -9.88
N ALA A 10 -0.41 -7.82 -8.99
CA ALA A 10 0.16 -6.70 -8.25
C ALA A 10 0.80 -5.68 -9.22
N HIS A 11 1.58 -6.15 -10.19
CA HIS A 11 2.23 -5.29 -11.18
C HIS A 11 1.22 -4.56 -12.08
N HIS A 12 0.14 -5.23 -12.49
CA HIS A 12 -0.95 -4.63 -13.27
C HIS A 12 -1.61 -3.47 -12.49
N ALA A 13 -1.74 -3.61 -11.18
CA ALA A 13 -2.22 -2.55 -10.29
C ALA A 13 -1.14 -1.51 -9.93
N GLY A 14 0.05 -1.54 -10.55
CA GLY A 14 1.16 -0.63 -10.26
C GLY A 14 1.83 -0.86 -8.90
N ARG A 15 1.59 -2.01 -8.26
CA ARG A 15 2.13 -2.38 -6.94
C ARG A 15 3.28 -3.36 -7.07
N LYS A 16 4.22 -3.28 -6.13
CA LYS A 16 5.32 -4.27 -5.95
C LYS A 16 5.03 -5.30 -4.87
N ILE A 17 3.94 -5.12 -4.14
CA ILE A 17 3.53 -5.95 -2.99
C ILE A 17 2.14 -6.50 -3.28
N VAL A 18 2.01 -7.82 -3.11
CA VAL A 18 0.76 -8.57 -3.27
C VAL A 18 -0.19 -8.26 -2.11
N ASN A 19 -1.48 -8.10 -2.42
CA ASN A 19 -2.55 -7.88 -1.44
C ASN A 19 -3.62 -8.99 -1.51
N MET A 20 -4.66 -8.88 -0.67
CA MET A 20 -5.74 -9.87 -0.67
C MET A 20 -6.59 -9.85 -1.95
N ASP A 21 -6.65 -8.73 -2.66
CA ASP A 21 -7.39 -8.65 -3.92
C ASP A 21 -6.72 -9.50 -5.01
N ASP A 22 -5.39 -9.52 -5.06
CA ASP A 22 -4.60 -10.37 -5.97
C ASP A 22 -4.86 -11.86 -5.69
N VAL A 23 -4.92 -12.24 -4.41
CA VAL A 23 -5.20 -13.61 -3.98
C VAL A 23 -6.62 -14.02 -4.37
N VAL A 24 -7.62 -13.17 -4.13
CA VAL A 24 -9.01 -13.42 -4.53
C VAL A 24 -9.14 -13.49 -6.05
N LEU A 25 -8.43 -12.63 -6.79
CA LEU A 25 -8.41 -12.65 -8.26
C LEU A 25 -7.79 -13.94 -8.81
N SER A 26 -6.77 -14.49 -8.15
CA SER A 26 -6.18 -15.79 -8.55
C SER A 26 -7.19 -16.95 -8.49
N ALA A 27 -8.20 -16.85 -7.61
CA ALA A 27 -9.25 -17.85 -7.43
C ALA A 27 -10.49 -17.63 -8.31
N HIS A 28 -10.50 -16.65 -9.23
CA HIS A 28 -11.68 -16.26 -10.01
C HIS A 28 -12.33 -17.39 -10.83
N ARG A 29 -11.60 -18.48 -11.11
CA ARG A 29 -12.14 -19.65 -11.83
C ARG A 29 -13.02 -20.55 -10.97
N ASN A 30 -13.05 -20.32 -9.66
CA ASN A 30 -13.84 -21.07 -8.71
C ASN A 30 -14.56 -20.09 -7.77
N ASP A 31 -15.84 -19.86 -8.05
CA ASP A 31 -16.67 -18.89 -7.34
C ASP A 31 -16.77 -19.20 -5.84
N ASN A 32 -16.89 -20.48 -5.49
CA ASN A 32 -16.99 -20.92 -4.08
C ASN A 32 -15.69 -20.62 -3.32
N LEU A 33 -14.54 -20.85 -3.95
CA LEU A 33 -13.24 -20.53 -3.36
C LEU A 33 -13.05 -19.02 -3.23
N ALA A 34 -13.36 -18.26 -4.27
CA ALA A 34 -13.26 -16.80 -4.25
C ALA A 34 -14.20 -16.17 -3.20
N ALA A 35 -15.40 -16.72 -3.02
CA ALA A 35 -16.33 -16.30 -1.96
C ALA A 35 -15.76 -16.59 -0.56
N SER A 36 -15.23 -17.80 -0.34
CA SER A 36 -14.61 -18.18 0.94
C SER A 36 -13.42 -17.28 1.31
N LEU A 37 -12.56 -16.95 0.33
CA LEU A 37 -11.43 -16.04 0.54
C LEU A 37 -11.87 -14.61 0.88
N ARG A 38 -12.94 -14.11 0.25
CA ARG A 38 -13.52 -12.80 0.59
C ARG A 38 -14.09 -12.78 2.00
N LEU A 39 -14.80 -13.85 2.42
CA LEU A 39 -15.29 -13.98 3.78
C LEU A 39 -14.14 -13.96 4.80
N LEU A 40 -13.08 -14.75 4.57
CA LEU A 40 -11.89 -14.74 5.40
C LEU A 40 -11.24 -13.34 5.48
N CYS A 41 -11.13 -12.63 4.36
CA CYS A 41 -10.59 -11.26 4.35
C CYS A 41 -11.42 -10.32 5.23
N ASN A 42 -12.75 -10.43 5.18
CA ASN A 42 -13.65 -9.63 6.01
C ASN A 42 -13.52 -9.99 7.50
N GLU A 43 -13.41 -11.27 7.82
CA GLU A 43 -13.18 -11.73 9.20
C GLU A 43 -11.84 -11.19 9.76
N LEU A 44 -10.78 -11.21 8.96
CA LEU A 44 -9.47 -10.68 9.36
C LEU A 44 -9.53 -9.16 9.57
N LYS A 45 -10.23 -8.41 8.71
CA LYS A 45 -10.45 -6.97 8.89
C LYS A 45 -11.29 -6.64 10.13
N ALA A 46 -12.26 -7.48 10.47
CA ALA A 46 -13.07 -7.32 11.67
C ALA A 46 -12.29 -7.66 12.96
N LYS A 47 -11.27 -8.52 12.86
CA LYS A 47 -10.43 -8.94 13.99
C LYS A 47 -9.13 -8.16 14.12
N GLU A 48 -8.72 -7.39 13.12
CA GLU A 48 -7.54 -6.53 13.25
C GLU A 48 -7.84 -5.48 14.34
N PRO A 49 -7.15 -5.50 15.49
CA PRO A 49 -7.32 -4.44 16.49
C PRO A 49 -6.94 -3.15 15.77
N GLN A 50 -7.94 -2.28 15.56
CA GLN A 50 -7.82 -1.05 14.80
C GLN A 50 -6.49 -0.39 15.17
N SER A 51 -5.50 -0.51 14.28
CA SER A 51 -4.15 -0.05 14.55
C SER A 51 -4.09 1.47 14.35
N ASP A 52 -4.98 2.16 15.07
CA ASP A 52 -4.96 3.58 15.35
C ASP A 52 -3.76 3.88 16.24
N ARG A 53 -2.57 3.67 15.70
CA ARG A 53 -1.46 4.56 15.99
C ARG A 53 -1.86 5.92 15.46
N LYS A 54 -2.59 6.66 16.31
CA LYS A 54 -2.74 8.10 16.27
C LYS A 54 -1.35 8.71 16.03
N ARG A 55 -0.97 8.93 14.78
CA ARG A 55 0.08 9.89 14.46
C ARG A 55 -0.51 11.25 14.86
N LYS A 56 -0.08 11.74 16.02
CA LYS A 56 -0.33 13.12 16.45
C LYS A 56 0.20 14.04 15.34
N LYS A 57 -0.67 14.62 14.52
CA LYS A 57 -0.31 15.74 13.64
C LYS A 57 0.12 16.87 14.56
N ILE A 58 1.43 17.10 14.67
CA ILE A 58 1.95 18.38 15.12
C ILE A 58 1.60 19.37 14.00
N PRO A 59 0.87 20.47 14.26
CA PRO A 59 0.61 21.46 13.23
C PRO A 59 1.92 22.20 12.95
N ALA A 60 2.53 21.94 11.79
CA ALA A 60 3.60 22.77 11.27
C ALA A 60 3.01 24.14 10.92
N LYS A 61 3.26 25.14 11.76
CA LYS A 61 3.02 26.54 11.45
C LYS A 61 3.91 26.91 10.25
N LYS A 62 3.27 27.45 9.21
CA LYS A 62 3.95 28.26 8.19
C LYS A 62 4.58 29.45 8.87
N ASP A 63 5.87 29.67 8.65
CA ASP A 63 6.46 31.00 8.64
C ASP A 63 7.49 31.05 7.51
N ASP A 64 7.14 31.77 6.45
CA ASP A 64 8.05 32.25 5.40
C ASP A 64 9.00 33.29 6.02
N LYS A 65 10.32 33.07 5.93
CA LYS A 65 11.26 34.19 5.70
C LYS A 65 12.62 33.72 5.17
N ALA A 66 12.95 34.26 4.01
CA ALA A 66 14.19 34.08 3.27
C ALA A 66 15.45 34.56 4.00
N SER A 67 16.58 33.93 3.65
CA SER A 67 17.90 34.53 3.38
C SER A 67 19.03 33.62 3.89
N SER A 68 19.81 33.04 2.99
CA SER A 68 21.20 33.45 2.81
C SER A 68 21.84 32.68 1.66
N SER A 69 22.37 33.45 0.72
CA SER A 69 23.26 33.06 -0.37
C SER A 69 24.47 32.25 0.09
N ASN A 70 24.87 31.24 -0.67
CA ASN A 70 26.28 31.01 -0.98
C ASN A 70 26.41 30.23 -2.29
N VAL A 71 26.94 30.93 -3.31
CA VAL A 71 27.45 30.37 -4.56
C VAL A 71 28.88 29.92 -4.32
N VAL A 72 29.23 28.68 -4.68
CA VAL A 72 30.53 28.35 -5.29
C VAL A 72 30.31 27.21 -6.28
N ARG A 73 30.63 27.47 -7.56
CA ARG A 73 30.77 26.47 -8.63
C ARG A 73 32.21 25.96 -8.61
N ILE A 74 32.43 24.65 -8.68
CA ILE A 74 33.69 24.07 -9.20
C ILE A 74 33.33 22.82 -10.02
N ASN A 75 33.86 22.81 -11.23
CA ASN A 75 33.79 21.77 -12.24
C ASN A 75 35.14 21.03 -12.21
N ASP A 76 35.15 19.71 -12.38
CA ASP A 76 36.33 18.95 -12.80
C ASP A 76 35.96 18.29 -14.14
#